data_AF-A0A9E0DCP4-F1
#
_entry.id   AF-A0A9E0DCP4-F1
#
_cell.length_a   1.000
_cell.length_b   1.000
_cell.length_c   1.000
_cell.angle_alpha   90.00
_cell.angle_beta   90.00
_cell.angle_gamma   90.00
#
_symmetry.space_group_name_H-M   'P 1'
#
loop_
_entity.id
_entity.type
_entity.pdbx_description
1 polymer ?
#
loop_
_entity_poly.entity_id
_entity_poly.type
_entity_poly.pdbx_seq_one_letter_code
_entity_poly.pdbx_strand_id
1 'polypeptide(L)'
;MLEPLSSPAAYQKFVYALPRRYPSIQRSTLVYIPSGNLFGRLDGMVVFTQNVMLCVTEILNFEMQAIASYGYEVSRSHIDSDADDFPIAAQFCQASSPFKDKFYWYDSFPHPHIPALASTHPHHKHIHPDIKHNRIPASNISFTRPNLPILIEEIESLTNAGILPPE
;
A
#
# COMPACT_ATOMS: atom_id res chain seq x y z
N MET A 1 2.07 8.96 -21.44
CA MET A 1 2.08 8.96 -19.96
C MET A 1 3.50 8.58 -19.53
N LEU A 2 3.99 9.07 -18.40
CA LEU A 2 5.28 8.59 -17.87
C LEU A 2 5.04 7.19 -17.30
N GLU A 3 5.74 6.19 -17.82
CA GLU A 3 5.76 4.83 -17.27
C GLU A 3 6.54 4.85 -15.95
N PRO A 4 5.92 4.74 -14.76
CA PRO A 4 6.61 5.06 -13.51
C PRO A 4 7.78 4.12 -13.22
N LEU A 5 7.70 2.86 -13.63
CA LEU A 5 8.75 1.86 -13.43
C LEU A 5 9.88 1.94 -14.46
N SER A 6 9.88 2.93 -15.36
CA SER A 6 10.93 3.09 -16.39
C SER A 6 12.25 3.62 -15.84
N SER A 7 12.25 4.35 -14.72
CA SER A 7 13.47 4.88 -14.09
C SER A 7 13.21 5.36 -12.66
N PRO A 8 14.26 5.48 -11.83
CA PRO A 8 14.17 6.12 -10.51
C PRO A 8 13.48 7.49 -10.53
N ALA A 9 13.85 8.35 -11.49
CA ALA A 9 13.31 9.70 -11.58
C ALA A 9 11.83 9.72 -11.98
N ALA A 10 11.42 8.83 -12.89
CA ALA A 10 10.01 8.69 -13.27
C ALA A 10 9.18 8.21 -12.07
N TYR A 11 9.67 7.22 -11.33
CA TYR A 11 8.98 6.67 -10.16
C TYR A 11 8.84 7.70 -9.03
N GLN A 12 9.92 8.41 -8.70
CA GLN A 12 9.90 9.47 -7.69
C GLN A 12 8.91 10.58 -8.06
N LYS A 13 8.89 11.02 -9.32
CA LYS A 13 7.93 12.02 -9.81
C LYS A 13 6.50 11.50 -9.73
N PHE A 14 6.28 10.23 -10.01
CA PHE A 14 4.97 9.57 -9.90
C PHE A 14 4.47 9.57 -8.46
N VAL A 15 5.27 9.08 -7.50
CA VAL A 15 4.89 9.00 -6.08
C VAL A 15 4.59 10.37 -5.49
N TYR A 16 5.46 11.36 -5.72
CA TYR A 16 5.27 12.70 -5.14
C TYR A 16 4.16 13.51 -5.81
N ALA A 17 3.62 13.03 -6.94
CA ALA A 17 2.44 13.62 -7.54
C ALA A 17 1.12 13.05 -6.99
N LEU A 18 1.14 11.99 -6.16
CA LEU A 18 -0.07 11.33 -5.67
C LEU A 18 -0.99 12.26 -4.88
N PRO A 19 -0.54 13.06 -3.88
CA PRO A 19 -1.45 13.94 -3.13
C PRO A 19 -2.14 14.98 -4.01
N ARG A 20 -1.46 15.45 -5.07
CA ARG A 20 -2.07 16.37 -6.04
C ARG A 20 -3.10 15.68 -6.94
N ARG A 21 -2.92 14.38 -7.22
CA ARG A 21 -3.80 13.61 -8.11
C ARG A 21 -5.04 13.07 -7.39
N TYR A 22 -4.92 12.76 -6.11
CA TYR A 22 -5.97 12.17 -5.30
C TYR A 22 -6.30 13.07 -4.11
N PRO A 23 -7.34 13.92 -4.20
CA PRO A 23 -7.74 14.82 -3.12
C PRO A 23 -8.14 14.14 -1.82
N SER A 24 -8.41 12.83 -1.84
CA SER A 24 -8.66 12.02 -0.64
C SER A 24 -7.44 11.86 0.26
N ILE A 25 -6.23 12.05 -0.29
CA ILE A 25 -4.99 12.01 0.48
C ILE A 25 -4.85 13.29 1.28
N GLN A 26 -4.98 13.18 2.60
CA GLN A 26 -4.75 14.30 3.52
C GLN A 26 -3.25 14.53 3.74
N ARG A 27 -2.49 13.44 3.90
CA ARG A 27 -1.05 13.49 4.14
C ARG A 27 -0.36 12.28 3.53
N SER A 28 0.86 12.47 3.04
CA SER A 28 1.72 11.37 2.58
C SER A 28 3.12 11.53 3.16
N THR A 29 3.64 10.46 3.74
CA THR A 29 5.03 10.36 4.19
C THR A 29 5.85 9.43 3.30
N LEU A 30 5.29 9.03 2.16
CA LEU A 30 5.95 8.16 1.20
C LEU A 30 7.29 8.77 0.79
N VAL A 31 8.35 7.99 0.91
CA VAL A 31 9.70 8.37 0.54
C VAL A 31 10.28 7.34 -0.40
N TYR A 32 10.73 7.79 -1.57
CA TYR A 32 11.57 6.98 -2.44
C TYR A 32 13.01 7.03 -1.94
N ILE A 33 13.59 5.85 -1.67
CA ILE A 33 14.94 5.66 -1.18
C ILE A 33 15.73 4.92 -2.28
N PRO A 34 16.67 5.58 -2.99
CA PRO A 34 17.46 4.92 -4.02
C PRO A 34 18.42 3.88 -3.40
N SER A 35 18.64 2.78 -4.12
CA SER A 35 19.65 1.77 -3.80
C SER A 35 20.49 1.51 -5.05
N GLY A 36 21.51 2.34 -5.25
CA GLY A 36 22.24 2.40 -6.53
C GLY A 36 21.38 2.95 -7.67
N ASN A 37 21.75 2.61 -8.91
CA ASN A 37 21.13 3.19 -10.12
C ASN A 37 19.92 2.40 -10.64
N LEU A 38 19.81 1.12 -10.28
CA LEU A 38 18.81 0.19 -10.84
C LEU A 38 17.76 -0.26 -9.83
N PHE A 39 17.98 0.00 -8.55
CA PHE A 39 17.06 -0.42 -7.49
C PHE A 39 16.64 0.75 -6.62
N GLY A 40 15.53 0.56 -5.93
CA GLY A 40 15.07 1.50 -4.92
C GLY A 40 14.03 0.87 -4.03
N ARG A 41 13.68 1.59 -2.98
CA ARG A 41 12.62 1.22 -2.05
C ARG A 41 11.65 2.38 -1.92
N LEU A 42 10.37 2.08 -1.90
CA LEU A 42 9.34 2.98 -1.41
C LEU A 42 8.97 2.56 0.01
N ASP A 43 8.93 3.51 0.93
CA ASP A 43 8.50 3.28 2.31
C ASP A 43 7.66 4.46 2.80
N GLY A 44 6.79 4.23 3.78
CA GLY A 44 5.99 5.26 4.43
C GLY A 44 4.51 4.92 4.49
N MET A 45 3.69 5.96 4.68
CA MET A 45 2.25 5.82 4.74
C MET A 45 1.52 6.97 4.05
N VAL A 46 0.28 6.69 3.69
CA VAL A 46 -0.68 7.66 3.18
C VAL A 46 -1.84 7.72 4.16
N VAL A 47 -2.22 8.93 4.56
CA VAL A 47 -3.32 9.22 5.46
C VAL A 47 -4.49 9.75 4.65
N PHE A 48 -5.66 9.18 4.89
CA PHE A 48 -6.93 9.55 4.30
C PHE A 48 -7.88 10.05 5.39
N THR A 49 -9.01 10.63 4.97
CA THR A 49 -10.11 10.99 5.87
C THR A 49 -10.58 9.80 6.73
N GLN A 50 -11.26 10.09 7.84
CA GLN A 50 -11.79 9.08 8.77
C GLN A 50 -10.70 8.19 9.40
N ASN A 51 -9.51 8.75 9.61
CA ASN A 51 -8.37 8.06 10.20
C ASN A 51 -8.05 6.73 9.50
N VAL A 52 -8.18 6.68 8.17
CA VAL A 52 -7.78 5.51 7.37
C VAL A 52 -6.35 5.71 6.88
N MET A 53 -5.51 4.68 7.02
CA MET A 53 -4.10 4.71 6.65
C MET A 53 -3.78 3.57 5.70
N LEU A 54 -2.98 3.88 4.67
CA LEU A 54 -2.31 2.93 3.82
C LEU A 54 -0.81 2.95 4.15
N CYS A 55 -0.32 1.90 4.79
CA CYS A 55 1.11 1.64 4.95
C CYS A 55 1.65 0.97 3.69
N VAL A 56 2.81 1.44 3.20
CA VAL A 56 3.38 1.03 1.92
C VAL A 56 4.84 0.62 2.12
N THR A 57 5.20 -0.53 1.57
CA THR A 57 6.58 -0.88 1.27
C THR A 57 6.64 -1.48 -0.12
N GLU A 58 7.55 -1.01 -0.97
CA GLU A 58 7.86 -1.62 -2.26
C GLU A 58 9.38 -1.74 -2.43
N ILE A 59 9.84 -2.86 -2.98
CA ILE A 59 11.19 -3.00 -3.52
C ILE A 59 11.10 -2.92 -5.03
N LEU A 60 11.91 -2.06 -5.63
CA LEU A 60 11.84 -1.70 -7.05
C LEU A 60 13.09 -2.17 -7.76
N ASN A 61 12.90 -2.72 -8.96
CA ASN A 61 13.95 -3.04 -9.90
C ASN A 61 13.63 -2.38 -11.24
N PHE A 62 14.32 -1.29 -11.55
CA PHE A 62 14.12 -0.51 -12.77
C PHE A 62 14.73 -1.14 -14.02
N GLU A 63 15.71 -2.04 -13.87
CA GLU A 63 16.21 -2.83 -14.99
C GLU A 63 15.12 -3.78 -15.52
N MET A 64 14.40 -4.43 -14.60
CA MET A 64 13.24 -5.27 -14.94
C MET A 64 11.93 -4.50 -15.12
N GLN A 65 11.95 -3.18 -14.90
CA GLN A 65 10.76 -2.32 -14.87
C GLN A 65 9.65 -2.89 -13.97
N ALA A 66 10.03 -3.35 -12.79
CA ALA A 66 9.16 -4.13 -11.91
C ALA A 66 9.24 -3.70 -10.45
N ILE A 67 8.12 -3.87 -9.75
CA ILE A 67 8.06 -4.04 -8.32
C ILE A 67 8.52 -5.48 -8.04
N ALA A 68 9.66 -5.65 -7.36
CA ALA A 68 10.22 -6.95 -7.04
C ALA A 68 9.49 -7.62 -5.86
N SER A 69 9.05 -6.81 -4.89
CA SER A 69 8.19 -7.24 -3.79
C SER A 69 7.44 -6.05 -3.22
N TYR A 70 6.33 -6.31 -2.52
CA TYR A 70 5.54 -5.26 -1.89
C TYR A 70 4.86 -5.74 -0.61
N GLY A 71 4.44 -4.76 0.19
CA GLY A 71 3.49 -4.90 1.29
C GLY A 71 2.63 -3.64 1.37
N TYR A 72 1.31 -3.83 1.31
CA TYR A 72 0.32 -2.75 1.41
C TYR A 72 -0.66 -3.09 2.51
N GLU A 73 -0.72 -2.30 3.59
CA GLU A 73 -1.64 -2.55 4.69
C GLU A 73 -2.61 -1.39 4.86
N VAL A 74 -3.90 -1.69 4.91
CA VAL A 74 -4.96 -0.72 5.16
C VAL A 74 -5.52 -0.94 6.56
N SER A 75 -5.55 0.13 7.33
CA SER A 75 -5.95 0.12 8.73
C SER A 75 -6.64 1.42 9.11
N ARG A 76 -7.32 1.43 10.26
CA ARG A 76 -7.81 2.64 10.91
C ARG A 76 -6.95 2.96 12.11
N SER A 77 -6.54 4.21 12.29
CA SER A 77 -5.82 4.61 13.51
C SER A 77 -6.79 4.86 14.67
N HIS A 78 -6.31 4.53 15.87
CA HIS A 78 -6.93 4.91 17.14
C HIS A 78 -6.51 6.32 17.61
N ILE A 79 -5.50 6.90 16.98
CA ILE A 79 -4.99 8.23 17.27
C ILE A 79 -5.45 9.14 16.13
N ASP A 80 -5.94 10.32 16.48
CA ASP A 80 -6.25 11.34 15.48
C ASP A 80 -5.00 11.65 14.66
N SER A 81 -5.12 11.56 13.33
CA SER A 81 -4.00 11.83 12.44
C SER A 81 -3.43 13.25 12.54
N ASP A 82 -4.17 14.20 13.11
CA ASP A 82 -3.72 15.57 13.34
C ASP A 82 -3.11 15.81 14.74
N ALA A 83 -3.02 14.78 15.59
CA ALA A 83 -2.41 14.88 16.91
C ALA A 83 -0.88 15.17 16.81
N ASP A 84 -0.38 16.04 17.68
CA ASP A 84 1.04 16.43 17.72
C ASP A 84 1.99 15.24 17.98
N ASP A 85 1.52 14.20 18.66
CA ASP A 85 2.25 12.98 19.00
C ASP A 85 1.93 11.80 18.07
N PHE A 86 1.33 12.06 16.91
CA PHE A 86 1.02 11.01 15.94
C PHE A 86 2.30 10.23 15.54
N PRO A 87 2.30 8.89 15.64
CA PRO A 87 3.49 8.09 15.39
C PRO A 87 4.00 8.24 13.95
N ILE A 88 5.32 8.24 13.80
CA ILE A 88 5.93 8.21 12.47
C ILE A 88 5.61 6.88 11.77
N ALA A 89 5.68 6.85 10.43
CA ALA A 89 5.36 5.65 9.65
C ALA A 89 6.14 4.41 10.11
N ALA A 90 7.41 4.55 10.52
CA ALA A 90 8.22 3.44 11.02
C ALA A 90 7.70 2.81 12.33
N GLN A 91 6.89 3.53 13.12
CA GLN A 91 6.23 3.04 14.33
C GLN A 91 4.80 2.58 14.02
N PHE A 92 4.04 3.37 13.24
CA PHE A 92 2.67 3.07 12.88
C PHE A 92 2.56 1.83 11.99
N CYS A 93 3.42 1.71 10.97
CA CYS A 93 3.36 0.62 9.98
C CYS A 93 3.96 -0.71 10.45
N GLN A 94 4.44 -0.79 11.70
CA GLN A 94 4.85 -2.06 12.27
C GLN A 94 3.67 -3.05 12.30
N ALA A 95 3.96 -4.32 12.03
CA ALA A 95 2.92 -5.35 11.96
C ALA A 95 2.14 -5.50 13.27
N SER A 96 2.77 -5.24 14.41
CA SER A 96 2.20 -5.32 15.76
C SER A 96 1.93 -3.95 16.39
N SER A 97 1.83 -2.89 15.58
CA SER A 97 1.60 -1.54 16.10
C SER A 97 0.27 -1.49 16.90
N PRO A 98 0.25 -0.92 18.11
CA PRO A 98 -0.95 -0.86 18.94
C PRO A 98 -1.89 0.28 18.54
N PHE A 99 -1.51 1.13 17.57
CA PHE A 99 -2.22 2.36 17.24
C PHE A 99 -3.31 2.20 16.18
N LYS A 100 -3.66 0.96 15.81
CA LYS A 100 -4.50 0.69 14.64
C LYS A 100 -5.26 -0.62 14.69
N ASP A 101 -6.39 -0.63 14.00
CA ASP A 101 -7.11 -1.84 13.60
C ASP A 101 -6.92 -2.11 12.11
N LYS A 102 -6.48 -3.32 11.78
CA LYS A 102 -6.24 -3.71 10.38
C LYS A 102 -7.52 -4.13 9.70
N PHE A 103 -7.77 -3.59 8.52
CA PHE A 103 -8.88 -3.99 7.65
C PHE A 103 -8.47 -5.11 6.68
N TYR A 104 -7.36 -4.90 5.97
CA TYR A 104 -6.82 -5.82 4.98
C TYR A 104 -5.38 -5.49 4.64
N TRP A 105 -4.67 -6.43 4.02
CA TRP A 105 -3.39 -6.14 3.40
C TRP A 105 -3.17 -6.96 2.13
N TYR A 106 -2.17 -6.56 1.37
CA TYR A 106 -1.64 -7.27 0.21
C TYR A 106 -0.16 -7.50 0.43
N ASP A 107 0.32 -8.68 0.10
CA ASP A 107 1.75 -8.95 -0.01
C ASP A 107 2.03 -9.88 -1.18
N SER A 108 3.32 -10.05 -1.49
CA SER A 108 3.80 -10.92 -2.56
C SER A 108 4.40 -12.23 -2.04
N PHE A 109 4.09 -12.65 -0.80
CA PHE A 109 4.58 -13.91 -0.26
C PHE A 109 3.89 -15.09 -0.95
N PRO A 110 4.66 -16.05 -1.51
CA PRO A 110 4.07 -17.12 -2.31
C PRO A 110 3.30 -18.12 -1.44
N HIS A 111 2.08 -18.45 -1.85
CA HIS A 111 1.26 -19.53 -1.26
C HIS A 111 0.92 -20.60 -2.31
N PRO A 112 1.90 -21.37 -2.83
CA PRO A 112 1.69 -22.32 -3.93
C PRO A 112 0.74 -23.47 -3.58
N HIS A 113 0.54 -23.74 -2.29
CA HIS A 113 -0.32 -24.82 -1.81
C HIS A 113 -1.80 -24.43 -1.64
N ILE A 114 -2.18 -23.20 -1.99
CA ILE A 114 -3.58 -22.74 -1.95
C ILE A 114 -4.11 -22.61 -3.38
N PRO A 115 -4.83 -23.61 -3.92
CA PRO A 115 -5.27 -23.61 -5.33
C PRO A 115 -6.10 -22.39 -5.71
N ALA A 116 -6.90 -21.86 -4.78
CA ALA A 116 -7.73 -20.68 -5.01
C ALA A 116 -6.93 -19.43 -5.41
N LEU A 117 -5.66 -19.32 -5.01
CA LEU A 117 -4.77 -18.17 -5.29
C LEU A 117 -3.95 -18.33 -6.58
N ALA A 118 -4.03 -19.50 -7.24
CA ALA A 118 -3.18 -19.80 -8.40
C ALA A 118 -3.36 -18.80 -9.56
N SER A 119 -4.58 -18.26 -9.73
CA SER A 119 -4.92 -17.32 -10.80
C SER A 119 -4.18 -15.98 -10.71
N THR A 120 -3.72 -15.60 -9.51
CA THR A 120 -3.06 -14.32 -9.27
C THR A 120 -1.70 -14.49 -8.62
N HIS A 121 -1.15 -15.71 -8.55
CA HIS A 121 0.11 -15.99 -7.86
C HIS A 121 1.24 -15.02 -8.29
N PRO A 122 1.99 -14.42 -7.34
CA PRO A 122 1.87 -14.55 -5.88
C PRO A 122 0.90 -13.55 -5.23
N HIS A 123 0.26 -12.69 -6.02
CA HIS A 123 -0.62 -11.61 -5.56
C HIS A 123 -1.86 -12.17 -4.87
N HIS A 124 -2.08 -11.73 -3.64
CA HIS A 124 -3.27 -12.05 -2.87
C HIS A 124 -3.60 -10.91 -1.90
N LYS A 125 -4.84 -10.89 -1.46
CA LYS A 125 -5.35 -9.97 -0.43
C LYS A 125 -5.74 -10.77 0.80
N HIS A 126 -5.36 -10.28 1.96
CA HIS A 126 -5.79 -10.78 3.25
C HIS A 126 -6.99 -9.99 3.76
N ILE A 127 -8.07 -10.68 4.16
CA ILE A 127 -9.33 -10.04 4.59
C ILE A 127 -9.93 -10.73 5.82
N HIS A 128 -10.72 -10.02 6.62
CA HIS A 128 -11.46 -10.62 7.73
C HIS A 128 -12.57 -11.59 7.25
N PRO A 129 -13.04 -12.52 8.11
CA PRO A 129 -12.51 -12.88 9.44
C PRO A 129 -11.22 -13.71 9.34
N ASP A 130 -10.52 -13.90 10.47
CA ASP A 130 -9.24 -14.62 10.57
C ASP A 130 -8.24 -14.19 9.48
N ILE A 131 -7.96 -12.90 9.47
CA ILE A 131 -7.27 -12.20 8.39
C ILE A 131 -5.89 -12.77 8.03
N LYS A 132 -5.24 -13.50 8.95
CA LYS A 132 -3.97 -14.20 8.70
C LYS A 132 -4.13 -15.46 7.84
N HIS A 133 -5.31 -16.05 7.81
CA HIS A 133 -5.60 -17.29 7.08
C HIS A 133 -6.56 -17.08 5.91
N ASN A 134 -7.39 -16.05 5.96
CA ASN A 134 -8.37 -15.75 4.93
C ASN A 134 -7.76 -14.86 3.82
N ARG A 135 -7.49 -15.49 2.68
CA ARG A 135 -6.83 -14.90 1.51
C ARG A 135 -7.71 -15.04 0.28
N ILE A 136 -7.75 -14.00 -0.53
CA ILE A 136 -8.45 -13.99 -1.83
C ILE A 136 -7.48 -13.58 -2.95
N PRO A 137 -7.77 -13.99 -4.20
CA PRO A 137 -7.00 -13.52 -5.36
C PRO A 137 -6.99 -12.00 -5.49
N ALA A 138 -5.88 -11.44 -5.98
CA ALA A 138 -5.70 -10.00 -6.18
C ALA A 138 -5.26 -9.69 -7.62
N SER A 139 -6.21 -9.80 -8.56
CA SER A 139 -5.94 -9.63 -10.01
C SER A 139 -5.64 -8.20 -10.42
N ASN A 140 -5.98 -7.24 -9.57
CA ASN A 140 -5.73 -5.82 -9.75
C ASN A 140 -4.32 -5.40 -9.32
N ILE A 141 -3.58 -6.25 -8.59
CA ILE A 141 -2.19 -6.00 -8.21
C ILE A 141 -1.24 -6.56 -9.26
N SER A 142 -0.09 -5.91 -9.44
CA SER A 142 0.87 -6.22 -10.49
C SER A 142 2.31 -5.99 -10.04
N PHE A 143 3.24 -6.72 -10.65
CA PHE A 143 4.66 -6.38 -10.57
C PHE A 143 5.10 -5.38 -11.64
N THR A 144 4.41 -5.30 -12.79
CA THR A 144 4.87 -4.50 -13.94
C THR A 144 4.08 -3.21 -14.12
N ARG A 145 3.17 -2.90 -13.19
CA ARG A 145 2.40 -1.66 -13.16
C ARG A 145 2.38 -1.09 -11.74
N PRO A 146 2.27 0.24 -11.57
CA PRO A 146 2.16 0.84 -10.25
C PRO A 146 0.86 0.43 -9.55
N ASN A 147 0.96 -0.06 -8.31
CA ASN A 147 -0.21 -0.52 -7.55
C ASN A 147 -0.92 0.61 -6.77
N LEU A 148 -0.19 1.67 -6.41
CA LEU A 148 -0.74 2.76 -5.58
C LEU A 148 -2.04 3.40 -6.11
N PRO A 149 -2.23 3.66 -7.41
CA PRO A 149 -3.49 4.21 -7.92
C PRO A 149 -4.69 3.32 -7.59
N ILE A 150 -4.55 2.01 -7.81
CA ILE A 150 -5.60 1.03 -7.57
C ILE A 150 -5.92 0.91 -6.08
N LEU A 151 -4.89 0.95 -5.22
CA LEU A 151 -5.06 0.92 -3.77
C LEU A 151 -5.77 2.18 -3.25
N ILE A 152 -5.39 3.36 -3.77
CA ILE A 152 -6.01 4.63 -3.39
C ILE A 152 -7.48 4.65 -3.82
N GLU A 153 -7.76 4.28 -5.08
CA GLU A 153 -9.14 4.23 -5.61
C GLU A 153 -10.00 3.19 -4.87
N GLU A 154 -9.43 2.05 -4.46
CA GLU A 154 -10.13 1.08 -3.61
C GLU A 154 -10.48 1.68 -2.24
N ILE A 155 -9.54 2.35 -1.57
CA ILE A 155 -9.79 3.00 -0.27
C ILE A 155 -10.86 4.09 -0.38
N GLU A 156 -10.81 4.91 -1.43
CA GLU A 156 -11.83 5.92 -1.72
C GLU A 156 -13.21 5.28 -1.89
N SER A 157 -13.29 4.22 -2.70
CA SER A 157 -14.56 3.51 -2.94
C SER A 157 -15.12 2.90 -1.66
N LEU A 158 -14.29 2.25 -0.84
CA LEU A 158 -14.74 1.59 0.39
C LEU A 158 -15.15 2.60 1.46
N THR A 159 -14.44 3.73 1.54
CA THR A 159 -14.78 4.84 2.44
C THR A 159 -16.11 5.48 2.03
N ASN A 160 -16.30 5.78 0.75
CA ASN A 160 -17.53 6.38 0.22
C ASN A 160 -18.74 5.46 0.36
N ALA A 161 -18.54 4.14 0.26
CA ALA A 161 -19.59 3.15 0.44
C ALA A 161 -19.91 2.84 1.92
N GLY A 162 -19.16 3.42 2.88
CA GLY A 162 -19.32 3.11 4.31
C GLY A 162 -18.98 1.66 4.67
N ILE A 163 -18.21 0.97 3.83
CA ILE A 163 -17.81 -0.43 4.03
C ILE A 163 -16.67 -0.52 5.05
N LEU A 164 -15.77 0.46 5.06
CA LEU A 164 -14.87 0.63 6.18
C LEU A 164 -15.72 1.14 7.35
N PRO A 165 -15.88 0.35 8.43
CA PRO A 165 -16.79 0.70 9.52
C PRO A 165 -16.41 2.07 10.09
N PRO A 166 -17.39 2.96 10.38
CA PRO A 166 -17.13 4.24 11.01
C PRO A 166 -16.55 4.06 12.42
N GLU A 167 -16.03 5.14 13.01
CA GLU A 167 -15.55 5.16 14.40
C GLU A 167 -16.65 4.76 15.39
#